data_AF-A0A6J2FKL0-F1
#
_entry.id   AF-A0A6J2FKL0-F1
#
_cell.length_a   1.000
_cell.length_b   1.000
_cell.length_c   1.000
_cell.angle_alpha   90.00
_cell.angle_beta   90.00
_cell.angle_gamma   90.00
#
_symmetry.space_group_name_H-M   'P 1'
#
loop_
_entity.id
_entity.type
_entity.pdbx_description
1 polymer ?
#
loop_
_entity_poly.entity_id
_entity_poly.type
_entity_poly.pdbx_seq_one_letter_code
_entity_poly.pdbx_strand_id
1 'polypeptide(L)'
;MSKSSKLCRKTSCPRSNIFCNLIDKIVKRPSLQFLGQWGYHCYEPRIYRTLAKILRKGNPDFVELLLKKTKDYVQDRSCNLALIWRTFTPVYCPSPLSGITPLLYVAQTRQSNILKILLQYGILEREKKPINIIITILLYPSRVRIMVDHEFVDIQEDAKTCLVLCSRVLSAISIREIETQLSLGRRPIISNWLDYIPSTRYKDPCELLHLCRITIRAQLLTNNMLPNGIFSLLIPVRLQNYLNLES
;
A
#
# COMPACT_ATOMS: atom_id res chain seq x y z
N MET A 1 57.54 3.41 -17.09
CA MET A 1 56.08 3.35 -17.37
C MET A 1 55.43 2.46 -16.33
N SER A 2 54.56 3.03 -15.50
CA SER A 2 53.88 2.36 -14.38
C SER A 2 52.75 1.46 -14.84
N LYS A 3 52.60 0.27 -14.25
CA LYS A 3 51.28 -0.33 -13.98
C LYS A 3 51.30 -1.04 -12.64
N SER A 4 50.83 -0.33 -11.62
CA SER A 4 50.49 -0.85 -10.30
C SER A 4 49.32 -1.83 -10.43
N SER A 5 49.58 -3.08 -10.04
CA SER A 5 48.58 -4.10 -9.72
C SER A 5 47.81 -3.68 -8.47
N LYS A 6 46.53 -3.32 -8.61
CA LYS A 6 45.62 -3.17 -7.47
C LYS A 6 44.80 -4.44 -7.28
N LEU A 7 45.24 -5.19 -6.29
CA LEU A 7 44.47 -6.13 -5.49
C LEU A 7 43.16 -5.48 -5.02
N CYS A 8 42.01 -6.10 -5.27
CA CYS A 8 40.86 -5.97 -4.37
C CYS A 8 39.97 -7.21 -4.41
N ARG A 9 40.28 -8.09 -3.45
CA ARG A 9 39.42 -9.01 -2.69
C ARG A 9 38.01 -9.27 -3.26
N LYS A 10 37.82 -10.53 -3.66
CA LYS A 10 36.55 -11.25 -3.54
C LYS A 10 36.03 -11.10 -2.11
N THR A 11 34.97 -10.33 -1.92
CA THR A 11 34.04 -10.52 -0.80
C THR A 11 32.81 -11.20 -1.38
N SER A 12 32.63 -12.46 -0.97
CA SER A 12 31.45 -13.28 -1.21
C SER A 12 30.16 -12.51 -0.87
N CYS A 13 29.37 -12.13 -1.86
CA CYS A 13 28.00 -11.67 -1.64
C CYS A 13 27.14 -12.88 -1.21
N PRO A 14 26.52 -12.83 -0.02
CA PRO A 14 25.68 -13.93 0.47
C PRO A 14 24.29 -13.86 -0.18
N ARG A 15 23.83 -15.03 -0.66
CA ARG A 15 22.45 -15.44 -0.97
C ARG A 15 21.61 -14.48 -1.85
N SER A 16 21.33 -14.94 -3.07
CA SER A 16 20.41 -14.35 -4.06
C SER A 16 19.14 -13.74 -3.43
N ASN A 17 19.15 -12.42 -3.25
CA ASN A 17 18.01 -11.63 -2.82
C ASN A 17 16.95 -11.63 -3.94
N ILE A 18 15.66 -11.63 -3.59
CA ILE A 18 14.55 -11.46 -4.56
C ILE A 18 14.72 -10.18 -5.39
N PHE A 19 15.39 -9.17 -4.87
CA PHE A 19 15.79 -8.00 -5.64
C PHE A 19 16.79 -8.34 -6.76
N CYS A 20 17.78 -9.22 -6.53
CA CYS A 20 18.62 -9.73 -7.61
C CYS A 20 17.81 -10.50 -8.66
N ASN A 21 16.76 -11.23 -8.26
CA ASN A 21 15.85 -11.92 -9.19
C ASN A 21 14.89 -10.95 -9.92
N LEU A 22 14.45 -9.88 -9.26
CA LEU A 22 13.61 -8.84 -9.84
C LEU A 22 14.42 -7.98 -10.83
N ILE A 23 15.63 -7.59 -10.43
CA ILE A 23 16.63 -6.94 -11.27
C ILE A 23 17.00 -7.88 -12.42
N ASP A 24 17.29 -9.16 -12.19
CA ASP A 24 17.54 -10.14 -13.26
C ASP A 24 16.37 -10.25 -14.25
N LYS A 25 15.13 -10.28 -13.77
CA LYS A 25 13.94 -10.29 -14.65
C LYS A 25 13.71 -8.97 -15.39
N ILE A 26 14.14 -7.84 -14.83
CA ILE A 26 14.10 -6.52 -15.47
C ILE A 26 15.25 -6.35 -16.48
N VAL A 27 16.44 -6.90 -16.17
CA VAL A 27 17.67 -6.89 -16.98
C VAL A 27 17.59 -7.87 -18.14
N LYS A 28 17.00 -9.06 -17.95
CA LYS A 28 16.83 -10.10 -18.97
C LYS A 28 15.68 -9.83 -19.95
N ARG A 29 15.00 -8.69 -19.87
CA ARG A 29 14.12 -8.25 -20.97
C ARG A 29 15.00 -7.91 -22.18
N PRO A 30 14.77 -8.53 -23.37
CA PRO A 30 15.61 -8.29 -24.55
C PRO A 30 15.72 -6.83 -24.96
N SER A 31 14.74 -5.99 -24.58
CA SER A 31 14.72 -4.56 -24.88
C SER A 31 15.59 -3.67 -23.96
N LEU A 32 16.35 -4.24 -23.02
CA LEU A 32 17.15 -3.48 -22.04
C LEU A 32 18.63 -3.91 -21.95
N GLN A 33 19.19 -4.53 -22.99
CA GLN A 33 20.57 -5.06 -23.01
C GLN A 33 21.71 -4.02 -22.80
N PHE A 34 21.42 -2.73 -22.67
CA PHE A 34 22.43 -1.68 -22.43
C PHE A 34 22.76 -1.47 -20.94
N LEU A 35 22.63 -2.50 -20.09
CA LEU A 35 22.62 -2.33 -18.63
C LEU A 35 23.98 -2.31 -17.92
N GLY A 36 25.10 -2.46 -18.64
CA GLY A 36 26.45 -2.38 -18.06
C GLY A 36 26.94 -0.98 -17.66
N GLN A 37 26.15 0.08 -17.96
CA GLN A 37 26.60 1.49 -17.81
C GLN A 37 25.75 2.34 -16.85
N TRP A 38 24.73 1.79 -16.19
CA TRP A 38 23.78 2.62 -15.43
C TRP A 38 24.15 2.68 -13.95
N GLY A 39 24.54 3.86 -13.49
CA GLY A 39 24.86 4.15 -12.10
C GLY A 39 23.67 3.98 -11.15
N TYR A 40 23.98 3.95 -9.84
CA TYR A 40 23.07 3.72 -8.71
C TYR A 40 21.84 4.66 -8.66
N HIS A 41 21.87 5.78 -9.39
CA HIS A 41 20.84 6.81 -9.41
C HIS A 41 19.60 6.50 -10.27
N CYS A 42 19.54 5.33 -10.93
CA CYS A 42 18.46 5.00 -11.88
C CYS A 42 17.44 3.95 -11.40
N TYR A 43 17.55 3.46 -10.16
CA TYR A 43 16.70 2.37 -9.65
C TYR A 43 15.31 2.84 -9.20
N GLU A 44 15.22 3.97 -8.51
CA GLU A 44 13.99 4.54 -7.97
C GLU A 44 12.85 4.70 -9.02
N PRO A 45 13.07 5.31 -10.21
CA PRO A 45 12.00 5.43 -11.21
C PRO A 45 11.57 4.10 -11.81
N ARG A 46 12.44 3.09 -11.83
CA ARG A 46 12.12 1.75 -12.34
C ARG A 46 11.30 0.95 -11.33
N ILE A 47 11.62 1.08 -10.03
CA ILE A 47 10.82 0.49 -8.94
C ILE A 47 9.40 1.07 -8.98
N TYR A 48 9.28 2.41 -9.03
CA TYR A 48 7.97 3.05 -9.13
C TYR A 48 7.21 2.70 -10.41
N ARG A 49 7.87 2.65 -11.57
CA ARG A 49 7.23 2.22 -12.82
C ARG A 49 6.73 0.78 -12.73
N THR A 50 7.48 -0.10 -12.06
CA THR A 50 7.12 -1.50 -11.88
C THR A 50 5.93 -1.62 -10.92
N LEU A 51 5.99 -0.95 -9.77
CA LEU A 51 4.89 -0.82 -8.81
C LEU A 51 3.61 -0.32 -9.47
N ALA A 52 3.68 0.79 -10.20
CA ALA A 52 2.54 1.34 -10.90
C ALA A 52 1.97 0.38 -11.96
N LYS A 53 2.79 -0.49 -12.55
CA LYS A 53 2.31 -1.54 -13.46
C LYS A 53 1.63 -2.69 -12.71
N ILE A 54 2.17 -3.10 -11.56
CA ILE A 54 1.58 -4.15 -10.71
C ILE A 54 0.23 -3.71 -10.16
N LEU A 55 0.17 -2.51 -9.60
CA LEU A 55 -1.07 -1.92 -9.09
C LEU A 55 -2.09 -1.73 -10.23
N ARG A 56 -1.66 -1.30 -11.42
CA ARG A 56 -2.55 -1.25 -12.58
C ARG A 56 -3.10 -2.62 -13.00
N LYS A 57 -2.29 -3.67 -12.89
CA LYS A 57 -2.70 -5.04 -13.21
C LYS A 57 -3.54 -5.70 -12.13
N GLY A 58 -3.72 -5.06 -10.97
CA GLY A 58 -4.51 -5.61 -9.88
C GLY A 58 -3.98 -6.95 -9.36
N ASN A 59 -2.65 -7.15 -9.28
CA ASN A 59 -2.05 -8.42 -8.84
C ASN A 59 -1.76 -8.41 -7.33
N PRO A 60 -2.67 -8.95 -6.47
CA PRO A 60 -2.51 -8.96 -5.01
C PRO A 60 -1.29 -9.75 -4.54
N ASP A 61 -1.08 -10.96 -5.06
CA ASP A 61 0.01 -11.86 -4.64
C ASP A 61 1.39 -11.21 -4.78
N PHE A 62 1.58 -10.46 -5.87
CA PHE A 62 2.82 -9.75 -6.10
C PHE A 62 3.00 -8.59 -5.12
N VAL A 63 1.92 -7.86 -4.81
CA VAL A 63 1.97 -6.78 -3.80
C VAL A 63 2.34 -7.36 -2.44
N GLU A 64 1.72 -8.47 -2.05
CA GLU A 64 2.02 -9.14 -0.78
C GLU A 64 3.48 -9.61 -0.73
N LEU A 65 3.96 -10.28 -1.78
CA LEU A 65 5.34 -10.73 -1.88
C LEU A 65 6.32 -9.56 -1.76
N LEU A 66 6.00 -8.43 -2.38
CA LEU A 66 6.82 -7.23 -2.34
C LEU A 66 6.89 -6.64 -0.93
N LEU A 67 5.76 -6.52 -0.24
CA LEU A 67 5.71 -6.01 1.15
C LEU A 67 6.46 -6.96 2.10
N LYS A 68 6.27 -8.27 1.97
CA LYS A 68 6.98 -9.30 2.75
C LYS A 68 8.50 -9.18 2.61
N LYS A 69 8.99 -8.84 1.42
CA LYS A 69 10.43 -8.72 1.12
C LYS A 69 11.03 -7.37 1.49
N THR A 70 10.19 -6.36 1.70
CA THR A 70 10.64 -4.98 1.96
C THR A 70 10.31 -4.48 3.35
N LYS A 71 9.62 -5.27 4.18
CA LYS A 71 9.24 -4.94 5.56
C LYS A 71 10.42 -4.49 6.44
N ASP A 72 11.60 -5.07 6.24
CA ASP A 72 12.77 -4.78 7.08
C ASP A 72 13.40 -3.41 6.74
N TYR A 73 13.04 -2.85 5.58
CA TYR A 73 13.51 -1.54 5.11
C TYR A 73 12.55 -0.40 5.43
N VAL A 74 11.42 -0.65 6.10
CA VAL A 74 10.39 0.36 6.40
C VAL A 74 10.94 1.59 7.11
N GLN A 75 11.87 1.39 8.04
CA GLN A 75 12.48 2.46 8.83
C GLN A 75 13.75 3.02 8.18
N ASP A 76 14.32 2.32 7.20
CA ASP A 76 15.54 2.76 6.52
C ASP A 76 15.18 3.83 5.49
N ARG A 77 15.27 5.09 5.93
CA ARG A 77 14.92 6.21 5.08
C ARG A 77 15.85 6.42 3.89
N SER A 78 17.04 5.83 3.93
CA SER A 78 18.07 5.92 2.89
C SER A 78 17.97 4.79 1.87
N CYS A 79 17.24 3.71 2.18
CA CYS A 79 17.09 2.58 1.29
C CYS A 79 16.01 2.83 0.22
N ASN A 80 16.39 2.64 -1.03
CA ASN A 80 15.45 2.65 -2.16
C ASN A 80 14.36 1.56 -2.05
N LEU A 81 14.53 0.55 -1.19
CA LEU A 81 13.52 -0.48 -0.93
C LEU A 81 12.42 0.00 0.03
N ALA A 82 12.68 1.06 0.80
CA ALA A 82 11.67 1.72 1.64
C ALA A 82 10.65 2.53 0.83
N LEU A 83 10.88 2.73 -0.47
CA LEU A 83 10.05 3.56 -1.34
C LEU A 83 8.62 3.02 -1.55
N ILE A 84 8.42 1.71 -1.41
CA ILE A 84 7.07 1.08 -1.45
C ILE A 84 6.20 1.56 -0.28
N TRP A 85 6.83 2.02 0.79
CA TRP A 85 6.20 2.52 2.01
C TRP A 85 6.05 4.05 1.99
N ARG A 86 6.32 4.70 0.84
CA ARG A 86 6.32 6.16 0.66
C ARG A 86 5.43 6.59 -0.50
N THR A 87 5.22 7.90 -0.62
CA THR A 87 4.61 8.54 -1.79
C THR A 87 5.41 8.23 -3.06
N PHE A 88 4.74 7.95 -4.19
CA PHE A 88 5.31 7.96 -5.53
C PHE A 88 5.94 9.34 -5.78
N THR A 89 7.26 9.42 -5.73
CA THR A 89 7.99 10.60 -6.22
C THR A 89 8.55 10.24 -7.59
N PRO A 90 7.97 10.72 -8.70
CA PRO A 90 8.49 10.41 -10.03
C PRO A 90 9.82 11.14 -10.22
N VAL A 91 10.85 10.42 -10.64
CA VAL A 91 12.15 11.01 -11.03
C VAL A 91 12.03 11.86 -12.30
N TYR A 92 10.93 11.74 -13.04
CA TYR A 92 10.64 12.55 -14.21
C TYR A 92 9.33 13.30 -14.02
N CYS A 93 9.46 14.61 -13.78
CA CYS A 93 8.37 15.56 -13.94
C CYS A 93 8.04 15.66 -15.44
N PRO A 94 6.76 15.63 -15.88
CA PRO A 94 5.53 15.49 -15.11
C PRO A 94 4.95 14.07 -15.26
N SER A 95 5.00 13.25 -14.21
CA SER A 95 4.17 12.05 -14.15
C SER A 95 2.83 12.39 -13.49
N PRO A 96 1.68 11.93 -14.02
CA PRO A 96 0.37 12.13 -13.38
C PRO A 96 0.24 11.45 -12.01
N LEU A 97 1.23 10.64 -11.61
CA LEU A 97 1.30 9.96 -10.32
C LEU A 97 2.22 10.67 -9.31
N SER A 98 2.64 11.91 -9.59
CA SER A 98 3.48 12.69 -8.67
C SER A 98 2.80 12.91 -7.32
N GLY A 99 3.43 12.46 -6.24
CA GLY A 99 2.98 12.67 -4.86
C GLY A 99 1.86 11.73 -4.37
N ILE A 100 1.48 10.70 -5.15
CA ILE A 100 0.42 9.75 -4.77
C ILE A 100 1.03 8.59 -3.97
N THR A 101 0.48 8.13 -2.85
CA THR A 101 0.97 6.89 -2.19
C THR A 101 0.40 5.64 -2.89
N PRO A 102 1.04 4.46 -2.80
CA PRO A 102 0.44 3.20 -3.23
C PRO A 102 -0.97 2.99 -2.64
N LEU A 103 -1.17 3.38 -1.38
CA LEU A 103 -2.47 3.36 -0.72
C LEU A 103 -3.48 4.31 -1.38
N LEU A 104 -3.08 5.56 -1.66
CA LEU A 104 -3.93 6.53 -2.34
C LEU A 104 -4.29 6.08 -3.76
N TYR A 105 -3.35 5.50 -4.51
CA TYR A 105 -3.63 4.95 -5.84
C TYR A 105 -4.66 3.82 -5.77
N VAL A 106 -4.48 2.88 -4.85
CA VAL A 106 -5.40 1.76 -4.64
C VAL A 106 -6.78 2.24 -4.18
N ALA A 107 -6.85 3.32 -3.40
CA ALA A 107 -8.10 3.97 -3.03
C ALA A 107 -8.79 4.65 -4.22
N GLN A 108 -8.05 5.34 -5.08
CA GLN A 108 -8.57 5.94 -6.32
C GLN A 108 -9.17 4.89 -7.25
N THR A 109 -8.50 3.74 -7.37
CA THR A 109 -8.93 2.63 -8.21
C THR A 109 -9.79 1.60 -7.47
N ARG A 110 -10.13 1.83 -6.19
CA ARG A 110 -10.95 0.95 -5.33
C ARG A 110 -10.57 -0.54 -5.43
N GLN A 111 -9.28 -0.87 -5.53
CA GLN A 111 -8.87 -2.28 -5.64
C GLN A 111 -8.95 -2.94 -4.27
N SER A 112 -10.14 -3.41 -3.90
CA SER A 112 -10.47 -3.97 -2.58
C SER A 112 -9.49 -5.08 -2.14
N ASN A 113 -9.14 -6.00 -3.05
CA ASN A 113 -8.17 -7.07 -2.81
C ASN A 113 -6.77 -6.57 -2.42
N ILE A 114 -6.26 -5.57 -3.15
CA ILE A 114 -4.95 -4.98 -2.84
C ILE A 114 -5.05 -4.09 -1.60
N LEU A 115 -6.14 -3.33 -1.44
CA LEU A 115 -6.37 -2.50 -0.26
C LEU A 115 -6.30 -3.35 1.00
N LYS A 116 -6.99 -4.50 1.02
CA LYS A 116 -6.97 -5.46 2.13
C LYS A 116 -5.53 -5.81 2.53
N ILE A 117 -4.66 -6.13 1.56
CA ILE A 117 -3.24 -6.42 1.80
C ILE A 117 -2.53 -5.20 2.40
N LEU A 118 -2.70 -4.01 1.82
CA LEU A 118 -2.05 -2.79 2.34
C LEU A 118 -2.47 -2.50 3.80
N LEU A 119 -3.74 -2.75 4.14
CA LEU A 119 -4.25 -2.65 5.49
C LEU A 119 -3.66 -3.73 6.43
N GLN A 120 -3.41 -4.95 5.94
CA GLN A 120 -2.73 -5.97 6.76
C GLN A 120 -1.35 -5.54 7.23
N TYR A 121 -0.60 -4.91 6.33
CA TYR A 121 0.72 -4.39 6.63
C TYR A 121 0.71 -3.07 7.40
N GLY A 122 -0.48 -2.60 7.80
CA GLY A 122 -0.65 -1.43 8.66
C GLY A 122 -0.40 -0.10 7.96
N ILE A 123 -0.55 -0.03 6.64
CA ILE A 123 -0.18 1.17 5.87
C ILE A 123 -1.15 2.32 6.16
N LEU A 124 -2.45 2.05 6.32
CA LEU A 124 -3.44 3.08 6.64
C LEU A 124 -3.22 3.65 8.05
N GLU A 125 -2.84 2.82 9.02
CA GLU A 125 -2.50 3.26 10.39
C GLU A 125 -1.28 4.18 10.43
N ARG A 126 -0.42 4.17 9.40
CA ARG A 126 0.73 5.08 9.26
C ARG A 126 0.38 6.40 8.58
N GLU A 127 -0.79 6.50 7.95
CA GLU A 127 -1.20 7.72 7.27
C GLU A 127 -1.46 8.84 8.28
N LYS A 128 -0.94 10.05 7.99
CA LYS A 128 -1.19 11.22 8.85
C LYS A 128 -2.66 11.63 8.87
N LYS A 129 -3.35 11.42 7.75
CA LYS A 129 -4.76 11.79 7.54
C LYS A 129 -5.48 10.63 6.85
N PRO A 130 -5.80 9.54 7.57
CA PRO A 130 -6.43 8.35 6.98
C PRO A 130 -7.82 8.65 6.38
N ILE A 131 -8.50 9.69 6.86
CA ILE A 131 -9.76 10.19 6.30
C ILE A 131 -9.64 10.56 4.81
N ASN A 132 -8.48 11.02 4.34
CA ASN A 132 -8.27 11.32 2.92
C ASN A 132 -8.42 10.08 2.04
N ILE A 133 -8.08 8.89 2.57
CA ILE A 133 -8.25 7.62 1.87
C ILE A 133 -9.74 7.29 1.75
N ILE A 134 -10.52 7.49 2.82
CA ILE A 134 -11.99 7.34 2.80
C ILE A 134 -12.63 8.28 1.78
N ILE A 135 -12.27 9.57 1.83
CA ILE A 135 -12.77 10.60 0.89
C ILE A 135 -12.42 10.22 -0.55
N THR A 136 -11.23 9.68 -0.78
CA THR A 136 -10.81 9.21 -2.10
C THR A 136 -11.66 8.03 -2.58
N ILE A 137 -11.87 7.03 -1.72
CA ILE A 137 -12.76 5.89 -2.03
C ILE A 137 -14.18 6.37 -2.32
N LEU A 138 -14.69 7.39 -1.62
CA LEU A 138 -16.06 7.87 -1.82
C LEU A 138 -16.23 8.75 -3.06
N LEU A 139 -15.30 9.69 -3.27
CA LEU A 139 -15.53 10.86 -4.12
C LEU A 139 -14.61 10.93 -5.34
N TYR A 140 -13.57 10.09 -5.43
CA TYR A 140 -12.64 10.14 -6.56
C TYR A 140 -13.29 9.61 -7.84
N PRO A 141 -13.29 10.34 -8.97
CA PRO A 141 -14.04 9.97 -10.17
C PRO A 141 -13.68 8.58 -10.72
N SER A 142 -14.71 7.79 -11.07
CA SER A 142 -14.58 6.44 -11.64
C SER A 142 -13.85 6.39 -12.99
N ARG A 143 -13.69 7.54 -13.67
CA ARG A 143 -13.06 7.65 -15.01
C ARG A 143 -11.59 7.20 -15.04
N VAL A 144 -10.93 7.05 -13.90
CA VAL A 144 -9.54 6.56 -13.80
C VAL A 144 -9.45 5.02 -13.83
N ARG A 145 -10.57 4.31 -13.67
CA ARG A 145 -10.64 2.84 -13.74
C ARG A 145 -11.04 2.29 -15.11
N ILE A 146 -11.20 3.14 -16.14
CA ILE A 146 -11.52 2.71 -17.51
C ILE A 146 -10.27 2.13 -18.17
N MET A 147 -9.79 1.02 -17.64
CA MET A 147 -8.87 0.11 -18.32
C MET A 147 -9.30 -1.29 -17.92
N VAL A 148 -9.96 -1.97 -18.86
CA VAL A 148 -10.47 -3.35 -18.81
C VAL A 148 -11.84 -3.50 -18.12
N ASP A 149 -12.88 -3.60 -18.94
CA ASP A 149 -14.15 -4.36 -18.82
C ASP A 149 -14.87 -4.51 -17.46
N HIS A 150 -14.61 -3.67 -16.47
CA HIS A 150 -15.40 -3.65 -15.23
C HIS A 150 -16.65 -2.80 -15.41
N GLU A 151 -17.82 -3.43 -15.25
CA GLU A 151 -19.10 -2.74 -15.27
C GLU A 151 -19.18 -1.72 -14.12
N PHE A 152 -20.00 -0.68 -14.27
CA PHE A 152 -20.17 0.35 -13.24
C PHE A 152 -20.63 -0.22 -11.88
N VAL A 153 -21.34 -1.35 -11.91
CA VAL A 153 -21.79 -2.10 -10.73
C VAL A 153 -20.60 -2.60 -9.90
N ASP A 154 -19.54 -3.08 -10.55
CA ASP A 154 -18.32 -3.55 -9.87
C ASP A 154 -17.63 -2.45 -9.07
N ILE A 155 -17.68 -1.21 -9.57
CA ILE A 155 -17.01 -0.06 -8.94
C ILE A 155 -17.71 0.37 -7.65
N GLN A 156 -19.04 0.26 -7.60
CA GLN A 156 -19.80 0.54 -6.39
C GLN A 156 -19.58 -0.55 -5.34
N GLU A 157 -19.62 -1.83 -5.72
CA GLU A 157 -19.36 -2.95 -4.80
C GLU A 157 -17.94 -2.93 -4.25
N ASP A 158 -16.95 -2.62 -5.09
CA ASP A 158 -15.58 -2.44 -4.64
C ASP A 158 -15.44 -1.28 -3.66
N ALA A 159 -16.13 -0.16 -3.92
CA ALA A 159 -16.11 0.98 -3.01
C ALA A 159 -16.75 0.64 -1.65
N LYS A 160 -17.86 -0.12 -1.63
CA LYS A 160 -18.51 -0.60 -0.41
C LYS A 160 -17.55 -1.47 0.39
N THR A 161 -16.92 -2.43 -0.29
CA THR A 161 -15.92 -3.32 0.30
C THR A 161 -14.74 -2.54 0.88
N CYS A 162 -14.23 -1.54 0.13
CA CYS A 162 -13.14 -0.68 0.60
C CYS A 162 -13.52 0.11 1.86
N LEU A 163 -14.75 0.64 1.96
CA LEU A 163 -15.22 1.36 3.16
C LEU A 163 -15.27 0.43 4.38
N VAL A 164 -15.85 -0.76 4.20
CA VAL A 164 -15.91 -1.77 5.27
C VAL A 164 -14.50 -2.13 5.74
N LEU A 165 -13.57 -2.35 4.80
CA LEU A 165 -12.17 -2.62 5.10
C LEU A 165 -11.49 -1.48 5.86
N CYS A 166 -11.73 -0.22 5.51
CA CYS A 166 -11.16 0.90 6.24
C CYS A 166 -11.80 1.08 7.63
N SER A 167 -13.11 0.84 7.78
CA SER A 167 -13.81 0.92 9.07
C SER A 167 -13.33 -0.12 10.10
N ARG A 168 -12.80 -1.24 9.59
CA ARG A 168 -12.08 -2.25 10.37
C ARG A 168 -10.80 -1.64 10.96
N VAL A 169 -10.10 -0.75 10.28
CA VAL A 169 -8.80 -0.25 10.78
C VAL A 169 -8.95 1.01 11.64
N LEU A 170 -9.91 1.87 11.33
CA LEU A 170 -10.07 3.17 11.98
C LEU A 170 -10.93 3.06 13.24
N SER A 171 -10.61 3.85 14.26
CA SER A 171 -11.45 4.00 15.47
C SER A 171 -12.54 5.05 15.29
N ALA A 172 -12.27 6.08 14.49
CA ALA A 172 -13.19 7.17 14.20
C ALA A 172 -13.06 7.66 12.75
N ILE A 173 -14.18 8.08 12.17
CA ILE A 173 -14.31 8.64 10.82
C ILE A 173 -15.08 9.95 10.94
N SER A 174 -14.46 11.05 10.52
CA SER A 174 -15.07 12.38 10.54
C SER A 174 -16.07 12.54 9.40
N ILE A 175 -17.36 12.40 9.72
CA ILE A 175 -18.46 12.59 8.76
C ILE A 175 -18.53 14.05 8.29
N ARG A 176 -18.23 15.00 9.19
CA ARG A 176 -18.19 16.44 8.88
C ARG A 176 -17.21 16.75 7.75
N GLU A 177 -16.05 16.10 7.72
CA GLU A 177 -15.07 16.28 6.62
C GLU A 177 -15.59 15.75 5.29
N ILE A 178 -16.32 14.62 5.31
CA ILE A 178 -16.94 14.05 4.12
C ILE A 178 -18.06 14.97 3.63
N GLU A 179 -18.95 15.41 4.51
CA GLU A 179 -20.04 16.35 4.22
C GLU A 179 -19.53 17.68 3.64
N THR A 180 -18.42 18.19 4.18
CA THR A 180 -17.76 19.40 3.64
C THR A 180 -17.34 19.20 2.18
N GLN A 181 -16.86 18.01 1.81
CA GLN A 181 -16.52 17.71 0.41
C GLN A 181 -17.77 17.58 -0.47
N LEU A 182 -18.87 17.07 0.08
CA LEU A 182 -20.17 16.98 -0.61
C LEU A 182 -20.77 18.37 -0.86
N SER A 183 -20.70 19.28 0.12
CA SER A 183 -21.18 20.67 -0.03
C SER A 183 -20.37 21.46 -1.07
N LEU A 184 -19.12 21.05 -1.34
CA LEU A 184 -18.31 21.58 -2.44
C LEU A 184 -18.68 21.01 -3.82
N GLY A 185 -19.79 20.29 -3.92
CA GLY A 185 -20.35 19.78 -5.18
C GLY A 185 -19.78 18.43 -5.62
N ARG A 186 -18.96 17.76 -4.81
CA ARG A 186 -18.53 16.38 -5.10
C ARG A 186 -19.69 15.42 -4.87
N ARG A 187 -19.81 14.41 -5.74
CA ARG A 187 -20.84 13.38 -5.62
C ARG A 187 -20.23 12.06 -5.18
N PRO A 188 -20.81 11.39 -4.18
CA PRO A 188 -20.32 10.10 -3.75
C PRO A 188 -20.71 9.05 -4.78
N ILE A 189 -19.85 8.05 -4.96
CA ILE A 189 -20.11 6.94 -5.88
C ILE A 189 -21.16 5.97 -5.33
N ILE A 190 -21.31 5.93 -4.01
CA ILE A 190 -22.37 5.20 -3.31
C ILE A 190 -23.29 6.24 -2.67
N SER A 191 -24.57 6.26 -3.03
CA SER A 191 -25.54 7.21 -2.50
C SER A 191 -25.75 7.03 -0.99
N ASN A 192 -25.90 5.77 -0.54
CA ASN A 192 -26.11 5.37 0.85
C ASN A 192 -24.81 4.98 1.57
N TRP A 193 -23.73 5.71 1.32
CA TRP A 193 -22.39 5.36 1.82
C TRP A 193 -22.27 5.25 3.35
N LEU A 194 -23.12 5.95 4.11
CA LEU A 194 -23.16 5.89 5.57
C LEU A 194 -23.51 4.49 6.10
N ASP A 195 -24.31 3.71 5.36
CA ASP A 195 -24.72 2.35 5.75
C ASP A 195 -23.53 1.38 5.80
N TYR A 196 -22.43 1.71 5.12
CA TYR A 196 -21.21 0.90 5.05
C TYR A 196 -20.17 1.30 6.10
N ILE A 197 -20.50 2.25 6.97
CA ILE A 197 -19.67 2.66 8.10
C ILE A 197 -20.46 2.33 9.38
N PRO A 198 -19.90 1.50 10.29
CA PRO A 198 -20.55 1.25 11.58
C PRO A 198 -20.77 2.56 12.34
N SER A 199 -21.94 2.72 12.98
CA SER A 199 -22.27 3.93 13.75
C SER A 199 -21.26 4.22 14.86
N THR A 200 -20.65 3.17 15.43
CA THR A 200 -19.56 3.22 16.41
C THR A 200 -18.24 3.77 15.86
N ARG A 201 -18.18 4.13 14.58
CA ARG A 201 -17.04 4.84 13.96
C ARG A 201 -17.29 6.33 13.78
N TYR A 202 -18.51 6.82 13.95
CA TYR A 202 -18.79 8.24 13.70
C TYR A 202 -19.81 8.92 14.61
N LYS A 203 -20.68 8.15 15.26
CA LYS A 203 -21.76 8.63 16.11
C LYS A 203 -21.62 8.11 17.53
N ASP A 204 -21.52 6.79 17.66
CA ASP A 204 -21.47 6.12 18.96
C ASP A 204 -20.02 5.86 19.38
N PRO A 205 -19.73 5.66 20.69
CA PRO A 205 -18.42 5.25 21.14
C PRO A 205 -17.95 3.96 20.47
N CYS A 206 -16.67 3.92 20.09
CA CYS A 206 -16.04 2.75 19.49
C CYS A 206 -16.02 1.57 20.48
N GLU A 207 -16.30 0.36 19.99
CA GLU A 207 -16.36 -0.82 20.83
C GLU A 207 -15.00 -1.11 21.48
N LEU A 208 -14.99 -1.46 22.78
CA LEU A 208 -13.75 -1.78 23.50
C LEU A 208 -12.93 -2.86 22.78
N LEU A 209 -13.59 -3.90 22.25
CA LEU A 209 -12.94 -4.96 21.47
C LEU A 209 -12.15 -4.40 20.28
N HIS A 210 -12.71 -3.43 19.57
CA HIS A 210 -12.07 -2.79 18.42
C HIS A 210 -10.95 -1.85 18.83
N LEU A 211 -11.12 -1.10 19.92
CA LEU A 211 -10.06 -0.28 20.50
C LEU A 211 -8.86 -1.17 20.88
N CYS A 212 -9.08 -2.28 21.57
CA CYS A 212 -8.04 -3.26 21.88
C CYS A 212 -7.34 -3.77 20.61
N ARG A 213 -8.11 -4.05 19.55
CA ARG A 213 -7.55 -4.47 18.25
C ARG A 213 -6.60 -3.45 17.68
N ILE A 214 -7.02 -2.19 17.62
CA ILE A 214 -6.23 -1.08 17.10
C ILE A 214 -4.97 -0.91 17.94
N THR A 215 -5.08 -0.95 19.28
CA THR A 215 -3.93 -0.82 20.18
C THR A 215 -2.90 -1.94 19.97
N ILE A 216 -3.33 -3.20 19.90
CA ILE A 216 -2.43 -4.34 19.67
C ILE A 216 -1.76 -4.22 18.30
N ARG A 217 -2.53 -3.90 17.25
CA ARG A 217 -2.00 -3.70 15.89
C ARG A 217 -1.00 -2.55 15.85
N ALA A 218 -1.28 -1.41 16.51
CA ALA A 218 -0.36 -0.28 16.60
C ALA A 218 0.96 -0.67 17.29
N GLN A 219 0.90 -1.48 18.34
CA GLN A 219 2.09 -1.98 19.02
C GLN A 219 2.90 -2.92 18.11
N LEU A 220 2.25 -3.86 17.41
CA LEU A 220 2.92 -4.72 16.43
C LEU A 220 3.52 -3.90 15.28
N LEU A 221 2.82 -2.87 14.82
CA LEU A 221 3.26 -2.00 13.74
C LEU A 221 4.52 -1.20 14.11
N THR A 222 4.57 -0.66 15.32
CA THR A 222 5.74 0.05 15.87
C THR A 222 6.98 -0.85 15.90
N ASN A 223 6.78 -2.15 16.14
CA ASN A 223 7.84 -3.16 16.16
C ASN A 223 8.10 -3.81 14.79
N ASN A 224 7.48 -3.33 13.70
CA ASN A 224 7.54 -3.91 12.34
C ASN A 224 7.14 -5.41 12.28
N MET A 225 6.23 -5.81 13.16
CA MET A 225 5.78 -7.19 13.31
C MET A 225 4.50 -7.49 12.52
N LEU A 226 3.80 -6.51 11.94
CA LEU A 226 2.60 -6.80 11.12
C LEU A 226 2.94 -7.34 9.71
N PRO A 227 2.09 -8.22 9.13
CA PRO A 227 1.01 -8.95 9.80
C PRO A 227 1.51 -10.20 10.54
N ASN A 228 2.67 -10.75 10.15
CA ASN A 228 3.13 -12.09 10.57
C ASN A 228 3.27 -12.29 12.08
N GLY A 229 3.66 -11.25 12.80
CA GLY A 229 3.83 -11.25 14.25
C GLY A 229 2.53 -11.42 15.03
N ILE A 230 1.36 -11.24 14.41
CA ILE A 230 0.06 -11.57 15.02
C ILE A 230 0.05 -13.06 15.43
N PHE A 231 0.55 -13.95 14.56
CA PHE A 231 0.56 -15.39 14.80
C PHE A 231 1.60 -15.82 15.84
N SER A 232 2.55 -14.95 16.19
CA SER A 232 3.50 -15.18 17.28
C SER A 232 2.98 -14.80 18.67
N LEU A 233 1.81 -14.16 18.74
CA LEU A 233 1.18 -13.80 20.01
C LEU A 233 0.66 -15.06 20.72
N LEU A 234 0.96 -15.19 22.01
CA LEU A 234 0.45 -16.25 22.89
C LEU A 234 -1.03 -16.01 23.27
N ILE A 235 -1.89 -15.87 22.28
CA ILE A 235 -3.33 -15.64 22.41
C ILE A 235 -4.10 -16.69 21.59
N PRO A 236 -5.38 -16.96 21.91
CA PRO A 236 -6.20 -17.88 21.12
C PRO A 236 -6.23 -17.56 19.63
N VAL A 237 -6.26 -18.60 18.78
CA VAL A 237 -6.31 -18.48 17.31
C VAL A 237 -7.47 -17.59 16.84
N ARG A 238 -8.61 -17.65 17.52
CA ARG A 238 -9.75 -16.75 17.22
C ARG A 238 -9.41 -15.27 17.36
N LEU A 239 -8.59 -14.90 18.35
CA LEU A 239 -8.14 -13.52 18.53
C LEU A 239 -7.02 -13.15 17.54
N GLN A 240 -6.14 -14.09 17.19
CA GLN A 240 -5.16 -13.89 16.11
C GLN A 240 -5.87 -13.61 14.79
N ASN A 241 -6.90 -14.39 14.46
CA ASN A 241 -7.74 -14.18 13.28
C ASN A 241 -8.48 -12.84 13.36
N TYR A 242 -9.04 -12.48 14.52
CA TYR A 242 -9.67 -11.17 14.67
C TYR A 242 -8.72 -9.98 14.42
N LEU A 243 -7.46 -10.08 14.84
CA LEU A 243 -6.40 -9.09 14.59
C LEU A 243 -5.92 -9.07 13.13
N ASN A 244 -5.93 -10.24 12.48
CA ASN A 244 -5.60 -10.43 11.07
C ASN A 244 -6.83 -10.07 10.22
N LEU A 245 -6.83 -8.95 9.50
CA LEU A 245 -8.02 -8.43 8.78
C LEU A 245 -8.48 -9.34 7.61
N GLU A 246 -7.94 -10.55 7.49
CA GLU A 246 -8.19 -11.52 6.43
C GLU A 246 -9.50 -12.27 6.61
N SER A 247 -9.92 -12.41 7.87
CA SER A 247 -11.12 -13.13 8.29
C SER A 247 -12.40 -12.29 8.29
#